data_AF-A0A7K7T816-F1
#
_entry.id   AF-A0A7K7T816-F1
#
_cell.length_a   1.000
_cell.length_b   1.000
_cell.length_c   1.000
_cell.angle_alpha   90.00
_cell.angle_beta   90.00
_cell.angle_gamma   90.00
#
_symmetry.space_group_name_H-M   'P 1'
#
loop_
_entity.id
_entity.type
_entity.pdbx_description
1 polymer ?
#
loop_
_entity_poly.entity_id
_entity_poly.type
_entity_poly.pdbx_seq_one_letter_code
_entity_poly.pdbx_strand_id
1 'polypeptide(L)'
;ESPHRTPHGHSHGPALPLSPRATDIVWMVVLGDGIHNLTDGLAIGAAFSHSLSSGLSTALAVLCHELPHELGDLAVLLRVGTAPRSVLLLNLLSALLSCLGVVAGVAVGQSGTPLTPWVLTTTAGVFLYVALADMLPEALRGAEGPGEGTWSRFLLQNTGFLLGSGIMLGIALAEGHVRAWLQL
;
A
#
# COMPACT_ATOMS: atom_id res chain seq x y z
N GLU A 1 45.48 15.27 40.54
CA GLU A 1 45.73 15.65 39.13
C GLU A 1 45.76 14.41 38.24
N SER A 2 45.11 14.53 37.07
CA SER A 2 45.24 13.73 35.82
C SER A 2 44.73 12.27 35.77
N PRO A 3 44.35 11.74 34.59
CA PRO A 3 43.38 12.31 33.65
C PRO A 3 42.36 11.29 33.10
N HIS A 4 41.35 11.82 32.41
CA HIS A 4 40.30 11.12 31.64
C HIS A 4 40.82 10.18 30.55
N ARG A 5 40.13 9.06 30.33
CA ARG A 5 39.98 8.41 29.03
C ARG A 5 38.53 7.97 28.82
N THR A 6 37.85 8.64 27.90
CA THR A 6 36.55 8.24 27.34
C THR A 6 36.76 7.14 26.30
N PRO A 7 35.99 6.04 26.32
CA PRO A 7 36.00 5.08 25.23
C PRO A 7 35.06 5.57 24.12
N HIS A 8 35.64 6.02 23.00
CA HIS A 8 34.89 6.20 21.76
C HIS A 8 34.71 4.84 21.07
N GLY A 9 33.64 4.14 21.43
CA GLY A 9 33.18 2.95 20.73
C GLY A 9 32.20 3.33 19.64
N HIS A 10 32.67 3.51 18.40
CA HIS A 10 31.78 3.51 17.24
C HIS A 10 31.51 2.06 16.84
N SER A 11 30.58 1.44 17.55
CA SER A 11 30.11 0.08 17.27
C SER A 11 29.18 0.11 16.06
N HIS A 12 29.73 -0.05 14.87
CA HIS A 12 28.96 -0.61 13.76
C HIS A 12 28.81 -2.10 14.00
N GLY A 13 27.91 -2.46 14.91
CA GLY A 13 27.50 -3.85 15.08
C GLY A 13 26.90 -4.35 13.76
N PRO A 14 27.26 -5.54 13.27
CA PRO A 14 26.55 -6.15 12.16
C PRO A 14 25.08 -6.26 12.56
N ALA A 15 24.18 -5.80 11.68
CA ALA A 15 22.75 -6.00 11.88
C ALA A 15 22.52 -7.50 12.09
N LEU A 16 22.07 -7.88 13.28
CA LEU A 16 21.74 -9.26 13.58
C LEU A 16 20.69 -9.72 12.56
N PRO A 17 20.81 -10.93 11.99
CA PRO A 17 19.83 -11.45 11.04
C PRO A 17 18.45 -11.47 11.68
N LEU A 18 17.43 -11.01 10.94
CA LEU A 18 16.04 -11.00 11.38
C LEU A 18 15.61 -12.40 11.80
N SER A 19 14.75 -12.49 12.82
CA SER A 19 14.13 -13.75 13.19
C SER A 19 13.32 -14.32 12.00
N PRO A 20 13.15 -15.64 11.86
CA PRO A 20 12.37 -16.23 10.75
C PRO A 20 10.98 -15.60 10.61
N ARG A 21 10.29 -15.37 11.75
CA ARG A 21 8.97 -14.73 11.79
C ARG A 21 8.99 -13.27 11.34
N ALA A 22 10.08 -12.53 11.60
CA ALA A 22 10.23 -11.15 11.13
C ALA A 22 10.49 -11.13 9.62
N THR A 23 11.31 -12.05 9.11
CA THR A 23 11.54 -12.24 7.68
C THR A 23 10.25 -12.56 6.93
N ASP A 24 9.39 -13.42 7.48
CA ASP A 24 8.08 -13.74 6.89
C ASP A 24 7.18 -12.51 6.78
N ILE A 25 7.15 -11.66 7.83
CA ILE A 25 6.37 -10.40 7.81
C ILE A 25 6.92 -9.45 6.74
N VAL A 26 8.25 -9.32 6.64
CA VAL A 26 8.88 -8.45 5.63
C VAL A 26 8.49 -8.89 4.22
N TRP A 27 8.56 -10.19 3.91
CA TRP A 27 8.19 -10.68 2.58
C TRP A 27 6.70 -10.58 2.29
N MET A 28 5.85 -10.83 3.29
CA MET A 28 4.40 -10.68 3.16
C MET A 28 4.04 -9.24 2.77
N VAL A 29 4.55 -8.26 3.53
CA VAL A 29 4.31 -6.83 3.28
C VAL A 29 4.86 -6.41 1.92
N VAL A 30 6.13 -6.69 1.62
CA VAL A 30 6.75 -6.25 0.35
C VAL A 30 6.10 -6.86 -0.88
N LEU A 31 5.72 -8.14 -0.83
CA LEU A 31 5.06 -8.78 -1.98
C LEU A 31 3.60 -8.33 -2.10
N GLY A 32 2.90 -8.15 -0.99
CA GLY A 32 1.54 -7.61 -0.95
C GLY A 32 1.50 -6.21 -1.56
N ASP A 33 2.33 -5.31 -1.03
CA ASP A 33 2.56 -3.95 -1.50
C ASP A 33 2.96 -3.91 -2.99
N GLY A 34 3.94 -4.71 -3.42
CA GLY A 34 4.36 -4.75 -4.83
C GLY A 34 3.23 -5.16 -5.79
N ILE A 35 2.41 -6.14 -5.41
CA ILE A 35 1.25 -6.57 -6.19
C ILE A 35 0.16 -5.49 -6.19
N HIS A 36 -0.08 -4.83 -5.05
CA HIS A 36 -1.01 -3.70 -4.92
C HIS A 36 -0.62 -2.57 -5.86
N ASN A 37 0.63 -2.11 -5.74
CA ASN A 37 1.23 -1.06 -6.54
C ASN A 37 1.13 -1.37 -8.04
N LEU A 38 1.38 -2.62 -8.45
CA LEU A 38 1.18 -3.07 -9.83
C LEU A 38 -0.26 -2.86 -10.31
N THR A 39 -1.24 -3.30 -9.51
CA THR A 39 -2.65 -3.22 -9.87
C THR A 39 -3.18 -1.79 -9.90
N ASP A 40 -2.71 -0.93 -9.01
CA ASP A 40 -3.00 0.51 -9.03
C ASP A 40 -2.48 1.18 -10.29
N GLY A 41 -1.22 0.91 -10.62
CA GLY A 41 -0.61 1.39 -11.85
C GLY A 41 -1.41 0.96 -13.07
N LEU A 42 -1.84 -0.30 -13.10
CA LEU A 42 -2.67 -0.84 -14.17
C LEU A 42 -4.03 -0.16 -14.28
N ALA A 43 -4.68 0.14 -13.16
CA ALA A 43 -5.93 0.90 -13.13
C ALA A 43 -5.75 2.33 -13.65
N ILE A 44 -4.67 3.01 -13.21
CA ILE A 44 -4.29 4.35 -13.69
C ILE A 44 -4.05 4.34 -15.20
N GLY A 45 -3.25 3.39 -15.70
CA GLY A 45 -2.94 3.27 -17.13
C GLY A 45 -4.18 3.03 -17.99
N ALA A 46 -5.07 2.13 -17.56
CA ALA A 46 -6.33 1.85 -18.25
C ALA A 46 -7.29 3.07 -18.22
N ALA A 47 -7.31 3.85 -17.14
CA ALA A 47 -8.11 5.06 -17.05
C ALA A 47 -7.58 6.16 -17.99
N PHE A 48 -6.27 6.37 -18.05
CA PHE A 48 -5.64 7.33 -19.00
C PHE A 48 -5.83 6.93 -20.46
N SER A 49 -5.97 5.63 -20.77
CA SER A 49 -6.27 5.20 -22.15
C SER A 49 -7.68 5.59 -22.59
N HIS A 50 -8.59 5.87 -21.66
CA HIS A 50 -9.96 6.29 -21.94
C HIS A 50 -10.07 7.82 -22.02
N SER A 51 -9.62 8.55 -21.01
CA SER A 51 -9.59 10.01 -21.03
C SER A 51 -8.60 10.58 -20.01
N LEU A 52 -8.14 11.82 -20.27
CA LEU A 52 -7.27 12.55 -19.33
C LEU A 52 -7.97 12.78 -17.98
N SER A 53 -9.25 13.13 -18.00
CA SER A 53 -10.05 13.34 -16.79
C SER A 53 -10.15 12.06 -15.94
N SER A 54 -10.46 10.92 -16.57
CA SER A 54 -10.57 9.64 -15.87
C SER A 54 -9.22 9.24 -15.29
N GLY A 55 -8.13 9.36 -16.06
CA GLY A 55 -6.79 9.04 -15.59
C GLY A 55 -6.34 9.89 -14.39
N LEU A 56 -6.58 11.21 -14.44
CA LEU A 56 -6.27 12.10 -13.31
C LEU A 56 -7.10 11.79 -12.07
N SER A 57 -8.40 11.51 -12.24
CA SER A 57 -9.29 11.13 -11.14
C SER A 57 -8.84 9.83 -10.47
N THR A 58 -8.51 8.80 -11.26
CA THR A 58 -8.02 7.51 -10.76
C THR A 58 -6.67 7.66 -10.05
N ALA A 59 -5.74 8.41 -10.63
CA ALA A 59 -4.44 8.65 -10.01
C ALA A 59 -4.55 9.38 -8.66
N LEU A 60 -5.45 10.37 -8.55
CA LEU A 60 -5.72 11.05 -7.28
C LEU A 60 -6.36 10.10 -6.26
N ALA A 61 -7.31 9.26 -6.70
CA ALA A 61 -7.95 8.28 -5.82
C ALA A 61 -6.94 7.28 -5.25
N VAL A 62 -6.05 6.75 -6.10
CA VAL A 62 -4.93 5.88 -5.70
C VAL A 62 -4.01 6.59 -4.71
N LEU A 63 -3.54 7.79 -5.06
CA LEU A 63 -2.67 8.57 -4.17
C LEU A 63 -3.27 8.77 -2.77
N CYS A 64 -4.59 8.99 -2.68
CA CYS A 64 -5.26 9.21 -1.42
C CYS A 64 -5.29 7.98 -0.50
N HIS A 65 -5.32 6.75 -1.04
CA HIS A 65 -5.29 5.54 -0.21
C HIS A 65 -3.91 4.90 -0.09
N GLU A 66 -3.02 5.13 -1.05
CA GLU A 66 -1.65 4.62 -1.01
C GLU A 66 -0.77 5.37 -0.01
N LEU A 67 -0.96 6.68 0.14
CA LEU A 67 -0.15 7.43 1.11
C LEU A 67 -0.35 6.91 2.56
N PRO A 68 -1.58 6.63 3.04
CA PRO A 68 -1.80 5.92 4.30
C PRO A 68 -1.25 4.49 4.32
N HIS A 69 -1.38 3.73 3.22
CA HIS A 69 -0.97 2.33 3.12
C HIS A 69 0.56 2.19 3.28
N GLU A 70 1.32 2.92 2.47
CA GLU A 70 2.79 2.96 2.48
C GLU A 70 3.37 3.40 3.83
N LEU A 71 2.71 4.36 4.50
CA LEU A 71 3.09 4.77 5.87
C LEU A 71 2.85 3.66 6.89
N GLY A 72 1.80 2.85 6.70
CA GLY A 72 1.52 1.66 7.49
C GLY A 72 2.62 0.61 7.32
N ASP A 73 2.97 0.29 6.09
CA ASP A 73 4.00 -0.69 5.76
C ASP A 73 5.38 -0.28 6.27
N LEU A 74 5.73 1.00 6.10
CA LEU A 74 6.92 1.60 6.71
C LEU A 74 6.94 1.39 8.23
N ALA A 75 5.82 1.65 8.91
CA ALA A 75 5.71 1.47 10.36
C ALA A 75 5.85 0.00 10.78
N VAL A 76 5.27 -0.94 10.03
CA VAL A 76 5.36 -2.39 10.28
C VAL A 76 6.79 -2.87 10.08
N LEU A 77 7.42 -2.52 8.96
CA LEU A 77 8.78 -2.94 8.61
C LEU A 77 9.83 -2.40 9.59
N LEU A 78 9.67 -1.15 10.05
CA LEU A 78 10.53 -0.58 11.09
C LEU A 78 10.33 -1.30 12.44
N ARG A 79 9.10 -1.68 12.79
CA ARG A 79 8.78 -2.35 14.05
C ARG A 79 9.34 -3.77 14.14
N VAL A 80 9.43 -4.49 13.02
CA VAL A 80 10.06 -5.82 12.97
C VAL A 80 11.60 -5.76 12.92
N GLY A 81 12.18 -4.56 12.90
CA GLY A 81 13.63 -4.34 13.00
C GLY A 81 14.36 -4.19 11.67
N THR A 82 13.63 -3.98 10.57
CA THR A 82 14.24 -3.74 9.25
C THR A 82 14.94 -2.38 9.23
N ALA A 83 16.16 -2.33 8.70
CA ALA A 83 16.93 -1.08 8.65
C ALA A 83 16.18 -0.01 7.82
N PRO A 84 16.10 1.26 8.24
CA PRO A 84 15.31 2.29 7.55
C PRO A 84 15.66 2.46 6.07
N ARG A 85 16.95 2.29 5.71
CA ARG A 85 17.40 2.32 4.31
C ARG A 85 16.85 1.16 3.49
N SER A 86 16.80 -0.04 4.08
CA SER A 86 16.22 -1.22 3.43
C SER A 86 14.72 -1.07 3.26
N VAL A 87 14.01 -0.54 4.27
CA VAL A 87 12.57 -0.27 4.16
C VAL A 87 12.28 0.69 3.01
N LEU A 88 12.99 1.82 2.93
CA LEU A 88 12.82 2.78 1.85
C LEU A 88 13.12 2.18 0.47
N LEU A 89 14.15 1.33 0.36
CA LEU A 89 14.48 0.67 -0.90
C LEU A 89 13.43 -0.37 -1.30
N LEU A 90 12.88 -1.11 -0.34
CA LEU A 90 11.84 -2.11 -0.60
C LEU A 90 10.54 -1.44 -1.06
N ASN A 91 10.08 -0.39 -0.37
CA ASN A 91 8.91 0.38 -0.81
C ASN A 91 9.15 1.04 -2.18
N LEU A 92 10.36 1.57 -2.44
CA LEU A 92 10.69 2.11 -3.76
C LEU A 92 10.62 1.02 -4.85
N LEU A 93 11.08 -0.20 -4.56
CA LEU A 93 10.99 -1.32 -5.50
C LEU A 93 9.52 -1.71 -5.76
N SER A 94 8.68 -1.75 -4.72
CA SER A 94 7.24 -1.97 -4.85
C SER A 94 6.59 -0.89 -5.72
N ALA A 95 6.89 0.39 -5.47
CA ALA A 95 6.36 1.52 -6.24
C ALA A 95 6.76 1.47 -7.73
N LEU A 96 7.92 0.89 -8.08
CA LEU A 96 8.31 0.68 -9.48
C LEU A 96 7.39 -0.32 -10.21
N LEU A 97 6.74 -1.25 -9.49
CA LEU A 97 5.75 -2.14 -10.10
C LEU A 97 4.53 -1.34 -10.56
N SER A 98 4.18 -0.22 -9.91
CA SER A 98 3.13 0.68 -10.38
C SER A 98 3.45 1.27 -11.75
N CYS A 99 4.69 1.68 -11.99
CA CYS A 99 5.12 2.13 -13.32
C CYS A 99 4.93 1.05 -14.40
N LEU A 100 5.25 -0.22 -14.08
CA LEU A 100 5.02 -1.35 -14.98
C LEU A 100 3.51 -1.57 -15.23
N GLY A 101 2.71 -1.43 -14.16
CA GLY A 101 1.25 -1.47 -14.21
C GLY A 101 0.69 -0.45 -15.17
N VAL A 102 1.13 0.82 -15.08
CA VAL A 102 0.68 1.90 -15.98
C VAL A 102 0.90 1.54 -17.44
N VAL A 103 2.11 1.07 -17.79
CA VAL A 103 2.44 0.66 -19.16
C VAL A 103 1.54 -0.48 -19.62
N ALA A 104 1.34 -1.50 -18.79
CA ALA A 104 0.46 -2.62 -19.10
C ALA A 104 -1.02 -2.17 -19.23
N GLY A 105 -1.50 -1.30 -18.35
CA GLY A 105 -2.85 -0.78 -18.35
C GLY A 105 -3.17 0.03 -19.61
N VAL A 106 -2.24 0.87 -20.06
CA VAL A 106 -2.37 1.59 -21.34
C VAL A 106 -2.42 0.62 -22.51
N ALA A 107 -1.52 -0.36 -22.55
CA ALA A 107 -1.46 -1.35 -23.62
C ALA A 107 -2.76 -2.18 -23.72
N VAL A 108 -3.30 -2.62 -22.58
CA VAL A 108 -4.61 -3.30 -22.53
C VAL A 108 -5.72 -2.38 -23.00
N GLY A 109 -5.76 -1.14 -22.50
CA GLY A 109 -6.81 -0.18 -22.82
C GLY A 109 -6.86 0.21 -24.30
N GLN A 110 -5.74 0.12 -25.02
CA GLN A 110 -5.64 0.39 -26.45
C GLN A 110 -5.82 -0.85 -27.35
N SER A 111 -5.92 -2.05 -26.77
CA SER A 111 -5.91 -3.32 -27.52
C SER A 111 -7.14 -3.58 -28.41
N GLY A 112 -8.14 -2.70 -28.40
CA GLY A 112 -9.37 -2.81 -29.22
C GLY A 112 -10.27 -4.00 -28.88
N THR A 113 -9.84 -4.86 -27.96
CA THR A 113 -10.57 -6.01 -27.44
C THR A 113 -11.13 -5.66 -26.06
N PRO A 114 -12.29 -6.23 -25.65
CA PRO A 114 -12.91 -5.95 -24.36
C PRO A 114 -12.16 -6.68 -23.23
N LEU A 115 -10.86 -6.44 -23.08
CA LEU A 115 -10.02 -6.97 -22.02
C LEU A 115 -10.14 -6.17 -20.73
N THR A 116 -10.59 -4.92 -20.80
CA THR A 116 -10.77 -4.03 -19.65
C THR A 116 -11.60 -4.68 -18.52
N PRO A 117 -12.78 -5.29 -18.76
CA PRO A 117 -13.55 -5.93 -17.69
C PRO A 117 -12.81 -7.10 -17.03
N TRP A 118 -12.05 -7.89 -17.79
CA TRP A 118 -11.27 -9.01 -17.26
C TRP A 118 -10.12 -8.54 -16.39
N VAL A 119 -9.46 -7.47 -16.83
CA VAL A 119 -8.39 -6.82 -16.10
C VAL A 119 -8.92 -6.19 -14.80
N LEU A 120 -10.05 -5.47 -14.86
CA LEU A 120 -10.69 -4.93 -13.66
C LEU A 120 -11.15 -6.01 -12.68
N THR A 121 -11.70 -7.13 -13.17
CA THR A 121 -12.11 -8.27 -12.32
C THR A 121 -10.88 -8.93 -11.66
N THR A 122 -9.77 -9.04 -12.40
CA THR A 122 -8.51 -9.56 -11.87
C THR A 122 -7.94 -8.62 -10.81
N THR A 123 -7.90 -7.32 -11.08
CA THR A 123 -7.48 -6.29 -10.12
C THR A 123 -8.32 -6.32 -8.85
N ALA A 124 -9.66 -6.40 -8.97
CA ALA A 124 -10.54 -6.51 -7.80
C ALA A 124 -10.26 -7.77 -6.96
N GLY A 125 -10.00 -8.91 -7.60
CA GLY A 125 -9.61 -10.15 -6.92
C GLY A 125 -8.26 -10.03 -6.20
N VAL A 126 -7.31 -9.35 -6.80
CA VAL A 126 -5.99 -9.07 -6.20
C VAL A 126 -6.12 -8.14 -4.99
N PHE A 127 -6.90 -7.05 -5.07
CA PHE A 127 -7.15 -6.20 -3.91
C PHE A 127 -7.82 -6.96 -2.76
N LEU A 128 -8.77 -7.85 -3.06
CA LEU A 128 -9.37 -8.70 -2.04
C LEU A 128 -8.33 -9.63 -1.42
N TYR A 129 -7.45 -10.23 -2.22
CA TYR A 129 -6.37 -11.09 -1.74
C TYR A 129 -5.38 -10.33 -0.85
N VAL A 130 -4.89 -9.18 -1.30
CA VAL A 130 -3.95 -8.34 -0.52
C VAL A 130 -4.60 -7.88 0.78
N ALA A 131 -5.86 -7.44 0.75
CA ALA A 131 -6.58 -7.04 1.95
C ALA A 131 -6.69 -8.19 2.98
N LEU A 132 -6.94 -9.42 2.52
CA LEU A 132 -7.10 -10.59 3.40
C LEU A 132 -5.79 -11.24 3.82
N ALA A 133 -4.80 -11.28 2.93
CA ALA A 133 -3.54 -12.00 3.15
C ALA A 133 -2.48 -11.14 3.83
N ASP A 134 -2.51 -9.82 3.60
CA ASP A 134 -1.47 -8.90 4.08
C ASP A 134 -2.01 -7.98 5.19
N MET A 135 -3.07 -7.23 4.89
CA MET A 135 -3.60 -6.24 5.83
C MET A 135 -4.35 -6.85 7.02
N LEU A 136 -5.16 -7.89 6.81
CA LEU A 136 -5.97 -8.50 7.88
C LEU A 136 -5.11 -9.15 8.99
N PRO A 137 -4.07 -9.95 8.71
CA PRO A 137 -3.22 -10.50 9.76
C PRO A 137 -2.51 -9.43 10.58
N GLU A 138 -2.10 -8.34 9.95
CA GLU A 138 -1.40 -7.24 10.60
C GLU A 138 -2.35 -6.39 11.48
N ALA A 139 -3.54 -6.10 10.96
CA ALA A 139 -4.66 -5.52 11.68
C ALA A 139 -5.00 -6.29 12.97
N LEU A 140 -4.93 -7.62 12.94
CA LEU A 140 -5.18 -8.48 14.10
C LEU A 140 -3.98 -8.55 15.06
N ARG A 141 -2.73 -8.45 14.57
CA ARG A 141 -1.52 -8.49 15.41
C ARG A 141 -1.27 -7.19 16.18
N GLY A 142 -1.63 -6.04 15.60
CA GLY A 142 -1.64 -4.76 16.32
C GLY A 142 -2.55 -4.75 17.56
N ALA A 143 -3.45 -5.73 17.68
CA ALA A 143 -4.35 -5.92 18.82
C ALA A 143 -3.70 -6.64 20.04
N GLU A 144 -2.40 -6.95 20.03
CA GLU A 144 -1.72 -7.59 21.18
C GLU A 144 -0.91 -6.62 22.08
N GLY A 145 -1.14 -5.31 21.98
CA GLY A 145 -0.54 -4.31 22.88
C GLY A 145 -1.15 -4.30 24.30
N PRO A 146 -0.34 -4.14 25.37
CA PRO A 146 -0.83 -4.05 26.74
C PRO A 146 -1.38 -2.64 27.02
N GLY A 147 -2.70 -2.48 27.19
CA GLY A 147 -3.27 -1.23 27.73
C GLY A 147 -4.70 -0.85 27.31
N GLU A 148 -5.19 -1.26 26.14
CA GLU A 148 -6.53 -0.87 25.67
C GLU A 148 -7.56 -2.00 25.78
N GLY A 149 -8.81 -1.70 26.16
CA GLY A 149 -9.86 -2.72 26.21
C GLY A 149 -10.17 -3.31 24.83
N THR A 150 -10.35 -4.63 24.74
CA THR A 150 -10.68 -5.36 23.49
C THR A 150 -11.83 -4.71 22.71
N TRP A 151 -12.84 -4.21 23.41
CA TRP A 151 -13.99 -3.51 22.82
C TRP A 151 -13.64 -2.15 22.21
N SER A 152 -12.76 -1.36 22.83
CA SER A 152 -12.35 -0.05 22.30
C SER A 152 -11.62 -0.21 20.98
N ARG A 153 -10.77 -1.25 20.87
CA ARG A 153 -10.00 -1.55 19.66
C ARG A 153 -10.88 -2.10 18.54
N PHE A 154 -11.81 -3.00 18.87
CA PHE A 154 -12.82 -3.47 17.93
C PHE A 154 -13.63 -2.30 17.34
N LEU A 155 -14.06 -1.34 18.18
CA LEU A 155 -14.78 -0.16 17.74
C LEU A 155 -13.90 0.75 16.88
N LEU A 156 -12.66 1.01 17.28
CA LEU A 156 -11.72 1.84 16.51
C LEU A 156 -11.43 1.24 15.13
N GLN A 157 -11.24 -0.08 15.05
CA GLN A 157 -10.93 -0.78 13.80
C GLN A 157 -12.13 -0.83 12.86
N ASN A 158 -13.32 -1.13 13.37
CA ASN A 158 -14.55 -1.05 12.56
C ASN A 158 -14.83 0.39 12.13
N THR A 159 -14.56 1.38 12.98
CA THR A 159 -14.74 2.80 12.61
C THR A 159 -13.77 3.20 11.50
N GLY A 160 -12.49 2.82 11.60
CA GLY A 160 -11.49 3.06 10.57
C GLY A 160 -11.84 2.36 9.24
N PHE A 161 -12.28 1.10 9.31
CA PHE A 161 -12.71 0.35 8.13
C PHE A 161 -13.94 0.97 7.46
N LEU A 162 -14.95 1.35 8.24
CA LEU A 162 -16.16 2.04 7.74
C LEU A 162 -15.83 3.42 7.17
N LEU A 163 -14.93 4.17 7.81
CA LEU A 163 -14.48 5.47 7.32
C LEU A 163 -13.75 5.32 5.97
N GLY A 164 -12.78 4.40 5.87
CA GLY A 164 -12.04 4.13 4.65
C GLY A 164 -12.96 3.66 3.52
N SER A 165 -13.86 2.71 3.82
CA SER A 165 -14.88 2.24 2.87
C SER A 165 -15.79 3.38 2.41
N GLY A 166 -16.19 4.26 3.33
CA GLY A 166 -17.02 5.42 3.03
C GLY A 166 -16.31 6.46 2.16
N ILE A 167 -15.02 6.70 2.38
CA ILE A 167 -14.20 7.58 1.53
C ILE A 167 -14.09 6.98 0.13
N MET A 168 -13.74 5.70 0.01
CA MET A 168 -13.62 5.01 -1.29
C MET A 168 -14.94 4.99 -2.06
N LEU A 169 -16.05 4.70 -1.37
CA LEU A 169 -17.38 4.76 -1.96
C LEU A 169 -17.77 6.19 -2.35
N GLY A 170 -17.41 7.18 -1.53
CA GLY A 170 -17.63 8.60 -1.81
C GLY A 170 -16.91 9.06 -3.08
N ILE A 171 -15.64 8.66 -3.25
CA ILE A 171 -14.87 8.92 -4.47
C ILE A 171 -15.52 8.24 -5.68
N ALA A 172 -15.91 6.97 -5.56
CA ALA A 172 -16.57 6.22 -6.63
C ALA A 172 -17.91 6.85 -7.06
N LEU A 173 -18.73 7.31 -6.11
CA LEU A 173 -20.00 7.99 -6.40
C LEU A 173 -19.80 9.42 -6.94
N ALA A 174 -18.74 10.10 -6.49
CA ALA A 174 -18.35 11.41 -7.00
C ALA A 174 -17.81 11.32 -8.43
N GLU A 175 -17.23 10.19 -8.85
CA GLU A 175 -16.78 9.98 -10.24
C GLU A 175 -17.91 10.20 -11.24
N GLY A 176 -19.14 9.75 -10.93
CA GLY A 176 -20.31 9.99 -11.78
C GLY A 176 -20.67 11.47 -11.91
N HIS A 177 -20.47 12.26 -10.86
CA HIS A 177 -20.68 13.71 -10.89
C HIS A 177 -19.53 14.42 -11.60
N VAL A 178 -18.28 14.02 -11.38
CA VAL A 178 -17.09 14.58 -12.06
C VAL A 178 -17.18 14.37 -13.58
N ARG A 179 -17.62 13.18 -14.03
CA ARG A 179 -17.90 12.90 -15.45
C ARG A 179 -18.99 13.82 -16.02
N ALA A 180 -20.05 14.11 -15.25
CA ALA A 180 -21.13 15.00 -15.68
C ALA A 180 -20.71 16.48 -15.73
N TRP A 181 -19.82 16.91 -14.84
CA TRP A 181 -19.28 18.28 -14.80
C TRP A 181 -18.22 18.54 -15.88
N LEU A 182 -17.46 17.53 -16.28
CA LEU A 182 -16.36 17.70 -17.23
C LEU A 182 -16.75 17.64 -18.71
N GLN A 183 -18.01 17.33 -19.05
CA GLN A 183 -18.58 17.31 -20.43
C GLN A 183 -17.54 17.27 -21.57
N LEU A 184 -16.72 16.22 -21.55
CA LEU A 184 -15.84 15.73 -22.61
C LEU A 184 -16.02 14.23 -22.67
#